data_AF-A0A7K3GS98-F1
#
_entry.id   AF-A0A7K3GS98-F1
#
_cell.length_a   1.000
_cell.length_b   1.000
_cell.length_c   1.000
_cell.angle_alpha   90.00
_cell.angle_beta   90.00
_cell.angle_gamma   90.00
#
_symmetry.space_group_name_H-M   'P 1'
#
loop_
_entity.id
_entity.type
_entity.pdbx_description
1 polymer ?
#
loop_
_entity_poly.entity_id
_entity_poly.type
_entity_poly.pdbx_seq_one_letter_code
_entity_poly.pdbx_strand_id
1 'polypeptide(L)'
;MKAFRLDELEAERAANDGAYLQFLRERNMSVGLYALDAGTSDPQNPHAQDEVYFVVSGRAAITVGMETTQVARGSVVYVPAGVAHKFHHISEDLRVLVVFSPPES
;
A
#
# COMPACT_ATOMS: atom_id res chain seq x y z
N MET A 1 17.99 2.46 -15.98
CA MET A 1 17.41 1.39 -15.14
C MET A 1 17.25 1.97 -13.75
N LYS A 2 16.10 1.75 -13.10
CA LYS A 2 15.88 2.08 -11.69
C LYS A 2 15.73 0.76 -10.94
N ALA A 3 16.47 0.58 -9.87
CA ALA A 3 16.42 -0.59 -9.01
C ALA A 3 16.36 -0.11 -7.58
N PHE A 4 15.50 -0.74 -6.78
CA PHE A 4 15.25 -0.35 -5.40
C PHE A 4 15.35 -1.58 -4.53
N ARG A 5 15.91 -1.41 -3.34
CA ARG A 5 15.88 -2.45 -2.31
C ARG A 5 14.90 -2.06 -1.22
N LEU A 6 14.15 -3.03 -0.73
CA LEU A 6 13.10 -2.78 0.25
C LEU A 6 13.64 -2.25 1.59
N ASP A 7 14.81 -2.73 2.01
CA ASP A 7 15.48 -2.28 3.24
C ASP A 7 15.87 -0.80 3.16
N GLU A 8 16.34 -0.33 2.01
CA GLU A 8 16.66 1.08 1.77
C GLU A 8 15.39 1.94 1.76
N LEU A 9 14.33 1.49 1.07
CA LEU A 9 13.05 2.20 1.01
C LEU A 9 12.38 2.31 2.39
N GLU A 10 12.46 1.25 3.20
CA GLU A 10 11.91 1.28 4.57
C GLU A 10 12.69 2.26 5.46
N ALA A 11 14.02 2.29 5.34
CA ALA A 11 14.85 3.25 6.06
C ALA A 11 14.53 4.70 5.64
N GLU A 12 14.37 4.96 4.35
CA GLU A 12 13.98 6.27 3.82
C GLU A 12 12.59 6.69 4.30
N ARG A 13 11.60 5.78 4.23
CA ARG A 13 10.25 6.03 4.72
C ARG A 13 10.25 6.38 6.21
N ALA A 14 10.95 5.58 7.02
CA ALA A 14 11.07 5.79 8.46
C ALA A 14 11.76 7.13 8.79
N ALA A 15 12.76 7.55 8.03
CA ALA A 15 13.43 8.84 8.22
C ALA A 15 12.54 10.06 7.93
N ASN A 16 11.45 9.87 7.18
CA ASN A 16 10.50 10.93 6.81
C ASN A 16 9.19 10.87 7.62
N ASP A 17 9.12 10.04 8.67
CA ASP A 17 7.95 9.84 9.56
C ASP A 17 6.62 9.59 8.81
N GLY A 18 6.70 9.10 7.58
CA GLY A 18 5.55 8.92 6.69
C GLY A 18 5.03 7.49 6.74
N ALA A 19 3.72 7.30 6.88
CA ALA A 19 3.10 6.01 6.60
C ALA A 19 3.34 5.59 5.13
N TYR A 20 3.53 6.55 4.22
CA TYR A 20 3.69 6.32 2.79
C TYR A 20 4.96 6.97 2.21
N LEU A 21 5.69 6.24 1.38
CA LEU A 21 6.81 6.74 0.57
C LEU A 21 6.58 6.42 -0.90
N GLN A 22 6.29 7.42 -1.73
CA GLN A 22 6.29 7.27 -3.19
C GLN A 22 7.74 7.34 -3.73
N PHE A 23 8.33 6.20 -4.06
CA PHE A 23 9.72 6.11 -4.54
C PHE A 23 9.86 6.04 -6.07
N LEU A 24 8.76 5.83 -6.80
CA LEU A 24 8.75 5.85 -8.25
C LEU A 24 7.54 6.63 -8.78
N ARG A 25 7.79 7.53 -9.73
CA ARG A 25 6.76 8.17 -10.54
C ARG A 25 7.22 8.17 -11.99
N GLU A 26 6.37 7.68 -12.87
CA GLU A 26 6.58 7.65 -14.32
C GLU A 26 5.31 8.06 -15.05
N ARG A 27 5.32 8.09 -16.39
CA ARG A 27 4.17 8.53 -17.19
C ARG A 27 2.86 7.79 -16.89
N ASN A 28 2.93 6.48 -16.65
CA ASN A 28 1.75 5.61 -16.58
C ASN A 28 1.50 5.02 -15.19
N MET A 29 2.43 5.17 -14.25
CA MET A 29 2.28 4.65 -12.90
C MET A 29 3.12 5.38 -11.87
N SER A 30 2.68 5.34 -10.61
CA SER A 30 3.53 5.58 -9.44
C SER A 30 3.62 4.31 -8.61
N VAL A 31 4.69 4.19 -7.84
CA VAL A 31 4.89 3.11 -6.88
C VAL A 31 5.35 3.68 -5.56
N GLY A 32 4.78 3.18 -4.48
CA GLY A 32 5.17 3.53 -3.13
C GLY A 32 5.24 2.35 -2.17
N LEU A 33 5.86 2.61 -1.02
CA LEU A 33 5.89 1.72 0.13
C LEU A 33 4.99 2.30 1.21
N TYR A 34 3.96 1.54 1.57
CA TYR A 34 2.99 1.88 2.60
C TYR A 34 3.21 1.03 3.85
N ALA A 35 3.14 1.69 5.01
CA ALA A 35 3.42 1.16 6.32
C ALA A 35 2.27 1.49 7.26
N LEU A 36 1.67 0.45 7.83
CA LEU A 36 0.63 0.56 8.83
C LEU A 36 1.00 -0.29 10.02
N ASP A 37 1.14 0.35 11.18
CA ASP A 37 1.52 -0.34 12.41
C ASP A 37 0.32 -1.09 12.99
N ALA A 38 0.59 -2.16 13.74
CA ALA A 38 -0.45 -2.94 14.38
C ALA A 38 -1.36 -2.06 15.26
N GLY A 39 -2.68 -2.27 15.13
CA GLY A 39 -3.69 -1.49 15.86
C GLY A 39 -3.97 -0.07 15.34
N THR A 40 -3.26 0.39 14.31
CA THR A 40 -3.56 1.70 13.67
C THR A 40 -4.75 1.61 12.72
N SER A 41 -5.37 2.77 12.45
CA SER A 41 -6.35 2.88 11.37
C SER A 41 -5.64 3.35 10.10
N ASP A 42 -5.95 2.70 8.99
CA ASP A 42 -5.60 3.16 7.65
C ASP A 42 -6.35 4.49 7.33
N PRO A 43 -5.66 5.61 7.05
CA PRO A 43 -6.29 6.88 6.69
C PRO A 43 -6.78 6.97 5.23
N GLN A 44 -6.57 5.94 4.41
CA GLN A 44 -6.86 5.99 2.98
C GLN A 44 -8.34 6.29 2.67
N ASN A 45 -8.55 7.03 1.58
CA ASN A 45 -9.85 7.39 1.01
C ASN A 45 -9.92 6.90 -0.45
N PRO A 46 -11.13 6.71 -1.01
CA PRO A 46 -11.27 6.37 -2.42
C PRO A 46 -10.57 7.39 -3.33
N HIS A 47 -9.89 6.91 -4.37
CA HIS A 47 -9.13 7.73 -5.31
C HIS A 47 -9.42 7.35 -6.77
N ALA A 48 -8.99 8.18 -7.72
CA ALA A 48 -9.31 8.05 -9.14
C ALA A 48 -8.43 7.05 -9.90
N GLN A 49 -7.39 6.53 -9.26
CA GLN A 49 -6.44 5.57 -9.82
C GLN A 49 -6.90 4.14 -9.55
N ASP A 50 -6.63 3.25 -10.49
CA ASP A 50 -6.52 1.82 -10.18
C ASP A 50 -5.31 1.60 -9.29
N GLU A 51 -5.41 0.64 -8.37
CA GLU A 51 -4.36 0.35 -7.40
C GLU A 51 -4.12 -1.16 -7.27
N VAL A 52 -2.85 -1.54 -7.17
CA VAL A 52 -2.43 -2.89 -6.82
C VAL A 52 -1.58 -2.85 -5.56
N TYR A 53 -2.00 -3.62 -4.57
CA TYR A 53 -1.22 -3.90 -3.38
C TYR A 53 -0.46 -5.22 -3.50
N PHE A 54 0.78 -5.23 -3.07
CA PHE A 54 1.52 -6.45 -2.75
C PHE A 54 2.01 -6.40 -1.30
N VAL A 55 1.49 -7.30 -0.46
CA VAL A 55 1.85 -7.36 0.96
C VAL A 55 3.21 -8.03 1.11
N VAL A 56 4.20 -7.26 1.56
CA VAL A 56 5.58 -7.73 1.71
C VAL A 56 5.81 -8.36 3.08
N SER A 57 5.16 -7.82 4.12
CA SER A 57 5.17 -8.36 5.48
C SER A 57 3.92 -7.94 6.26
N GLY A 58 3.68 -8.62 7.38
CA GLY A 58 2.57 -8.35 8.28
C GLY A 58 1.30 -9.13 7.95
N ARG A 59 0.24 -8.82 8.70
CA ARG A 59 -1.09 -9.44 8.61
C ARG A 59 -2.18 -8.42 8.91
N ALA A 60 -3.19 -8.40 8.06
CA ALA A 60 -4.36 -7.56 8.21
C ALA A 60 -5.56 -8.21 7.50
N ALA A 61 -6.72 -7.59 7.61
CA ALA A 61 -7.79 -7.77 6.65
C ALA A 61 -7.91 -6.51 5.79
N ILE A 62 -8.35 -6.68 4.55
CA ILE A 62 -8.69 -5.58 3.66
C ILE A 62 -10.13 -5.77 3.22
N THR A 63 -10.88 -4.67 3.20
CA THR A 63 -12.17 -4.60 2.52
C THR A 63 -12.02 -3.79 1.25
N VAL A 64 -12.52 -4.30 0.12
CA VAL A 64 -12.63 -3.61 -1.17
C VAL A 64 -14.09 -3.66 -1.60
N GLY A 65 -14.75 -2.50 -1.63
CA GLY A 65 -16.19 -2.40 -1.82
C GLY A 65 -16.93 -3.09 -0.66
N MET A 66 -17.52 -4.26 -0.95
CA MET A 66 -18.26 -5.08 0.02
C MET A 66 -17.54 -6.38 0.38
N GLU A 67 -16.40 -6.67 -0.25
CA GLU A 67 -15.68 -7.92 -0.06
C GLU A 67 -14.53 -7.72 0.91
N THR A 68 -14.46 -8.59 1.92
CA THR A 68 -13.38 -8.60 2.92
C THR A 68 -12.57 -9.88 2.78
N THR A 69 -11.24 -9.75 2.80
CA THR A 69 -10.34 -10.90 2.83
C THR A 69 -9.18 -10.66 3.80
N GLN A 70 -8.63 -11.76 4.32
CA GLN A 70 -7.40 -11.72 5.11
C GLN A 70 -6.19 -11.65 4.16
N VAL A 71 -5.21 -10.84 4.52
CA VAL A 71 -3.97 -10.67 3.77
C VAL A 71 -2.77 -10.89 4.66
N ALA A 72 -1.72 -11.46 4.08
CA ALA A 72 -0.44 -11.67 4.71
C ALA A 72 0.67 -11.54 3.66
N ARG A 73 1.93 -11.72 4.07
CA ARG A 73 3.06 -11.77 3.13
C ARG A 73 2.75 -12.63 1.89
N GLY A 74 2.90 -12.03 0.72
CA GLY A 74 2.66 -12.66 -0.58
C GLY A 74 1.26 -12.42 -1.16
N SER A 75 0.32 -11.88 -0.39
CA SER A 75 -1.00 -11.48 -0.90
C SER A 75 -0.89 -10.34 -1.91
N VAL A 76 -1.68 -10.43 -2.98
CA VAL A 76 -1.86 -9.37 -3.99
C VAL A 76 -3.34 -8.99 -4.02
N VAL A 77 -3.62 -7.69 -4.02
CA VAL A 77 -5.01 -7.17 -4.05
C VAL A 77 -5.10 -6.12 -5.14
N TYR A 78 -6.14 -6.21 -5.96
CA TYR A 78 -6.47 -5.18 -6.94
C TYR A 78 -7.67 -4.39 -6.44
N VAL A 79 -7.59 -3.07 -6.57
CA VAL A 79 -8.62 -2.12 -6.20
C VAL A 79 -8.96 -1.28 -7.44
N PRO A 80 -10.19 -1.37 -7.96
CA PRO A 80 -10.62 -0.52 -9.07
C PRO A 80 -10.73 0.95 -8.64
N ALA A 81 -10.46 1.85 -9.59
CA ALA A 81 -10.65 3.29 -9.41
C ALA A 81 -12.03 3.65 -8.81
N GLY A 82 -12.02 4.53 -7.81
CA GLY A 82 -13.21 5.04 -7.13
C GLY A 82 -13.87 4.07 -6.13
N VAL A 83 -13.39 2.83 -6.02
CA VAL A 83 -13.94 1.85 -5.07
C VAL A 83 -13.38 2.12 -3.68
N ALA A 84 -14.26 2.21 -2.69
CA ALA A 84 -13.85 2.33 -1.29
C ALA A 84 -13.11 1.08 -0.83
N HIS A 85 -11.96 1.27 -0.20
CA HIS A 85 -11.13 0.18 0.31
C HIS A 85 -10.36 0.65 1.54
N LYS A 86 -10.01 -0.30 2.41
CA LYS A 86 -9.31 0.00 3.66
C LYS A 86 -8.67 -1.24 4.26
N PHE A 87 -7.42 -1.12 4.72
CA PHE A 87 -6.82 -2.10 5.63
C PHE A 87 -7.35 -1.90 7.05
N HIS A 88 -7.67 -2.99 7.73
CA HIS A 88 -8.19 -2.98 9.10
C HIS A 88 -7.85 -4.29 9.83
N HIS A 89 -8.07 -4.32 11.15
CA HIS A 89 -7.68 -5.46 11.98
C HIS A 89 -6.19 -5.84 11.77
N ILE A 90 -5.33 -4.83 11.70
CA ILE A 90 -3.90 -4.97 11.47
C ILE A 90 -3.29 -5.56 12.73
N SER A 91 -2.86 -6.83 12.64
CA SER A 91 -2.41 -7.64 13.77
C SER A 91 -0.90 -7.75 13.87
N GLU A 92 -0.20 -7.48 12.76
CA GLU A 92 1.26 -7.36 12.66
C GLU A 92 1.56 -6.17 11.77
N ASP A 93 2.65 -5.44 12.04
CA ASP A 93 3.07 -4.28 11.25
C ASP A 93 3.10 -4.62 9.75
N LEU A 94 2.26 -3.92 9.00
CA LEU A 94 2.02 -4.18 7.60
C LEU A 94 3.00 -3.35 6.78
N ARG A 95 3.63 -3.99 5.79
CA ARG A 95 4.39 -3.31 4.73
C ARG A 95 3.85 -3.75 3.38
N VAL A 96 3.42 -2.78 2.59
CA VAL A 96 2.70 -2.99 1.34
C VAL A 96 3.37 -2.19 0.24
N LEU A 97 3.71 -2.83 -0.86
CA LEU A 97 4.01 -2.11 -2.09
C LEU A 97 2.70 -1.72 -2.75
N VAL A 98 2.59 -0.44 -3.11
CA VAL A 98 1.41 0.16 -3.74
C VAL A 98 1.78 0.56 -5.14
N VAL A 99 0.99 0.18 -6.14
CA VAL A 99 1.15 0.61 -7.53
C VAL A 99 -0.13 1.29 -7.97
N PHE A 100 -0.04 2.56 -8.38
CA PHE A 100 -1.15 3.31 -8.93
C PHE A 100 -1.04 3.45 -10.45
N SER A 101 -2.17 3.34 -11.16
CA SER A 101 -2.28 3.66 -12.59
C SER A 101 -3.58 4.43 -12.87
N PRO A 102 -3.54 5.66 -13.46
CA PRO A 102 -2.34 6.46 -13.72
C PRO A 102 -1.60 6.81 -12.41
N PRO A 103 -0.44 7.49 -12.46
CA PRO A 103 0.24 7.92 -11.24
C PRO A 103 -0.71 8.71 -10.34
N GLU A 104 -0.64 8.49 -9.03
CA GLU A 104 -1.39 9.28 -8.04
C GLU A 104 -1.03 10.77 -8.12
N SER A 105 -1.90 11.68 -7.69
CA SER A 105 -1.64 13.13 -7.82
C SER A 105 -1.01 13.72 -6.58
#